data_AF-A0A2G9YGY2-F1
#
_entry.id   AF-A0A2G9YGY2-F1
#
_cell.length_a   1.000
_cell.length_b   1.000
_cell.length_c   1.000
_cell.angle_alpha   90.00
_cell.angle_beta   90.00
_cell.angle_gamma   90.00
#
_symmetry.space_group_name_H-M   'P 1'
#
loop_
_entity.id
_entity.type
_entity.pdbx_description
1 polymer ?
#
loop_
_entity_poly.entity_id
_entity_poly.type
_entity_poly.pdbx_seq_one_letter_code
_entity_poly.pdbx_strand_id
1 'polypeptide(L)'
;MEYNLDSKVIHLEPFDSTKEYSMRNLIFLSYAVSEALKLGAEKIYYAAHFPPDYDKGYYYQDCSPEFVEWMNQFLYNYGLQLETPYLHKTLQEEIQDGIKLGVDFSNIQICNYEEGNCGLCSKCMEVLRELQYANAPTFPHFNQTIYSITDAYINNVVVSNAKEKLLEWLPLHELRLYTNNRCQK
;
A
#
# COMPACT_ATOMS: atom_id res chain seq x y z
N MET A 1 -7.78 42.03 25.88
CA MET A 1 -7.15 41.50 24.65
C MET A 1 -7.97 40.28 24.27
N GLU A 2 -9.06 40.48 23.54
CA GLU A 2 -9.97 39.40 23.14
C GLU A 2 -9.31 38.59 22.01
N TYR A 3 -9.15 37.29 22.23
CA TYR A 3 -8.74 36.38 21.16
C TYR A 3 -9.95 36.16 20.25
N ASN A 4 -9.91 36.77 19.05
CA ASN A 4 -10.93 36.57 18.02
C ASN A 4 -10.76 35.16 17.41
N LEU A 5 -11.60 34.23 17.87
CA LEU A 5 -11.64 32.82 17.43
C LEU A 5 -12.20 32.64 16.00
N ASP A 6 -12.89 33.64 15.45
CA ASP A 6 -13.55 33.52 14.13
C ASP A 6 -12.56 33.58 12.95
N SER A 7 -11.32 34.00 13.19
CA SER A 7 -10.30 34.15 12.14
C SER A 7 -9.53 32.85 11.78
N LYS A 8 -9.84 31.72 12.41
CA LYS A 8 -9.10 30.45 12.22
C LYS A 8 -9.96 29.18 12.22
N VAL A 9 -11.22 29.24 11.81
CA VAL A 9 -12.00 28.03 11.57
C VAL A 9 -11.65 27.49 10.18
N ILE A 10 -10.87 26.41 10.14
CA ILE A 10 -10.61 25.67 8.90
C ILE A 10 -11.71 24.63 8.76
N HIS A 11 -12.53 24.76 7.73
CA HIS A 11 -13.47 23.71 7.35
C HIS A 11 -12.70 22.62 6.60
N LEU A 12 -12.75 21.39 7.11
CA LEU A 12 -12.19 20.25 6.41
C LEU A 12 -13.07 19.94 5.20
N GLU A 13 -12.43 19.85 4.03
CA GLU A 13 -13.08 19.30 2.85
C GLU A 13 -13.44 17.83 3.06
N PRO A 14 -14.51 17.32 2.42
CA PRO A 14 -14.80 15.90 2.41
C PRO A 14 -13.59 15.07 1.97
N PHE A 15 -13.47 13.86 2.50
CA PHE A 15 -12.41 12.94 2.10
C PHE A 15 -12.46 12.68 0.59
N ASP A 16 -11.31 12.83 -0.06
CA ASP A 16 -11.13 12.67 -1.49
C ASP A 16 -10.02 11.65 -1.73
N SER A 17 -10.40 10.45 -2.18
CA SER A 17 -9.48 9.34 -2.43
C SER A 17 -8.39 9.65 -3.47
N THR A 18 -8.49 10.76 -4.20
CA THR A 18 -7.50 11.19 -5.20
C THR A 18 -6.42 12.10 -4.63
N LYS A 19 -6.57 12.57 -3.38
CA LYS A 19 -5.60 13.45 -2.71
C LYS A 19 -4.59 12.68 -1.87
N GLU A 20 -3.38 13.23 -1.78
CA GLU A 20 -2.38 12.76 -0.83
C GLU A 20 -2.69 13.28 0.57
N TYR A 21 -2.62 12.38 1.55
CA TYR A 21 -2.82 12.69 2.96
C TYR A 21 -1.59 12.26 3.74
N SER A 22 -1.01 13.20 4.48
CA SER A 22 0.04 12.89 5.46
C SER A 22 -0.52 12.01 6.56
N MET A 23 0.31 11.13 7.13
CA MET A 23 -0.05 10.24 8.25
C MET A 23 -1.22 9.29 7.94
N ARG A 24 -1.40 8.89 6.67
CA ARG A 24 -2.47 7.97 6.28
C ARG A 24 -2.34 6.60 6.96
N ASN A 25 -1.13 6.12 7.24
CA ASN A 25 -0.94 4.85 7.94
C ASN A 25 -1.42 4.93 9.39
N LEU A 26 -1.39 6.10 10.03
CA LEU A 26 -2.01 6.29 11.35
C LEU A 26 -3.53 6.06 11.29
N ILE A 27 -4.19 6.51 10.23
CA ILE A 27 -5.64 6.26 10.03
C ILE A 27 -5.89 4.75 9.89
N PHE A 28 -5.10 4.05 9.06
CA PHE A 28 -5.23 2.60 8.91
C PHE A 28 -4.96 1.85 10.21
N LEU A 29 -3.93 2.25 10.95
CA LEU A 29 -3.60 1.64 12.24
C LEU A 29 -4.70 1.92 13.28
N SER A 30 -5.28 3.11 13.33
CA SER A 30 -6.41 3.40 14.22
C SER A 30 -7.59 2.44 14.00
N TYR A 31 -7.87 2.13 12.73
CA TYR A 31 -8.90 1.16 12.38
C TYR A 31 -8.49 -0.26 12.79
N ALA A 32 -7.26 -0.67 12.49
CA ALA A 32 -6.74 -1.99 12.85
C ALA A 32 -6.76 -2.22 14.37
N VAL A 33 -6.42 -1.20 15.16
CA VAL A 33 -6.48 -1.22 16.63
C VAL A 33 -7.91 -1.42 17.10
N SER A 34 -8.87 -0.68 16.54
CA SER A 34 -10.28 -0.83 16.86
C SER A 34 -10.78 -2.27 16.63
N GLU A 35 -10.45 -2.87 15.48
CA GLU A 35 -10.82 -4.26 15.20
C GLU A 35 -10.05 -5.26 16.07
N ALA A 36 -8.76 -5.05 16.34
CA ALA A 36 -7.96 -5.93 17.19
C ALA A 36 -8.54 -6.03 18.60
N LEU A 37 -8.93 -4.90 19.20
CA LEU A 37 -9.59 -4.86 20.51
C LEU A 37 -10.91 -5.62 20.51
N LYS A 38 -11.73 -5.42 19.48
CA LYS A 38 -13.02 -6.09 19.33
C LYS A 38 -12.87 -7.61 19.18
N LEU A 39 -11.83 -8.05 18.48
CA LEU A 39 -11.54 -9.47 18.24
C LEU A 39 -10.76 -10.15 19.38
N GLY A 40 -10.24 -9.37 20.34
CA GLY A 40 -9.35 -9.88 21.38
C GLY A 40 -8.01 -10.35 20.84
N ALA A 41 -7.53 -9.76 19.74
CA ALA A 41 -6.19 -10.02 19.23
C ALA A 41 -5.15 -9.40 20.17
N GLU A 42 -3.95 -9.99 20.23
CA GLU A 42 -2.82 -9.46 21.02
C GLU A 42 -1.82 -8.71 20.14
N LYS A 43 -1.87 -8.93 18.82
CA LYS A 43 -0.88 -8.45 17.86
C LYS A 43 -1.51 -7.89 16.60
N ILE A 44 -0.91 -6.81 16.10
CA ILE A 44 -1.20 -6.22 14.80
C ILE A 44 0.09 -6.30 13.99
N TYR A 45 0.04 -6.95 12.83
CA TYR A 45 1.17 -6.98 11.91
C TYR A 45 1.08 -5.80 10.95
N TYR A 46 2.14 -4.99 10.93
CA TYR A 46 2.24 -3.81 10.06
C TYR A 46 3.49 -3.92 9.21
N ALA A 47 3.30 -4.02 7.90
CA ALA A 47 4.39 -4.11 6.92
C ALA A 47 4.99 -2.72 6.62
N ALA A 48 5.39 -2.00 7.68
CA ALA A 48 6.19 -0.78 7.55
C ALA A 48 7.54 -1.13 6.93
N HIS A 49 8.05 -0.23 6.08
CA HIS A 49 9.36 -0.35 5.46
C HIS A 49 10.11 0.97 5.63
N PHE A 50 11.23 0.92 6.36
CA PHE A 50 12.09 2.07 6.66
C PHE A 50 13.56 1.60 6.80
N PRO A 51 14.20 1.21 5.69
CA PRO A 51 15.54 0.63 5.74
C PRO A 51 16.59 1.70 6.10
N PRO A 52 17.77 1.29 6.61
CA PRO A 52 18.74 2.20 7.21
C PRO A 52 19.30 3.29 6.26
N ASP A 53 19.37 2.97 4.97
CA ASP A 53 19.91 3.84 3.92
C ASP A 53 18.85 4.79 3.32
N TYR A 54 17.62 4.77 3.86
CA TYR A 54 16.60 5.74 3.46
C TYR A 54 16.91 7.12 4.01
N ASP A 55 16.97 8.10 3.11
CA ASP A 55 17.22 9.49 3.43
C ASP A 55 16.05 10.07 4.26
N LYS A 56 16.39 10.65 5.43
CA LYS A 56 15.43 11.11 6.46
C LYS A 56 14.62 12.35 6.05
N GLY A 57 14.94 12.96 4.90
CA GLY A 57 14.45 14.29 4.54
C GLY A 57 13.04 14.39 3.95
N TYR A 58 12.46 13.30 3.41
CA TYR A 58 11.29 13.45 2.50
C TYR A 58 10.21 12.35 2.51
N TYR A 59 10.15 11.47 3.53
CA TYR A 59 9.30 10.27 3.44
C TYR A 59 8.46 9.96 4.68
N TYR A 60 7.41 9.14 4.46
CA TYR A 60 6.36 8.66 5.36
C TYR A 60 6.81 8.51 6.82
N GLN A 61 6.61 9.56 7.62
CA GLN A 61 6.99 9.58 9.04
C GLN A 61 6.19 8.56 9.85
N ASP A 62 5.02 8.16 9.36
CA ASP A 62 4.17 7.08 9.87
C ASP A 62 4.68 5.67 9.53
N CYS A 63 5.88 5.55 8.97
CA CYS A 63 6.63 4.30 8.84
C CYS A 63 7.92 4.29 9.68
N SER A 64 8.25 5.37 10.39
CA SER A 64 9.55 5.48 11.05
C SER A 64 9.66 4.57 12.29
N PRO A 65 10.87 4.20 12.70
CA PRO A 65 11.08 3.46 13.94
C PRO A 65 10.54 4.20 15.17
N GLU A 66 10.68 5.52 15.20
CA GLU A 66 10.15 6.37 16.28
C GLU A 66 8.62 6.33 16.33
N PHE A 67 7.96 6.34 15.17
CA PHE A 67 6.51 6.21 15.10
C PHE A 67 6.03 4.83 15.58
N VAL A 68 6.71 3.76 15.16
CA VAL A 68 6.39 2.38 15.59
C VAL A 68 6.57 2.22 17.09
N GLU A 69 7.64 2.75 17.66
CA GLU A 69 7.91 2.73 19.10
C GLU A 69 6.82 3.50 19.86
N TRP A 70 6.46 4.71 19.41
CA TRP A 70 5.40 5.50 20.01
C TRP A 70 4.05 4.77 19.98
N MET A 71 3.70 4.14 18.85
CA MET A 71 2.49 3.32 18.73
C MET A 71 2.50 2.15 19.71
N ASN A 72 3.62 1.43 19.84
CA ASN A 72 3.74 0.31 20.78
C ASN A 72 3.58 0.74 22.24
N GLN A 73 4.14 1.89 22.63
CA GLN A 73 3.95 2.45 23.98
C GLN A 73 2.48 2.75 24.28
N PHE A 74 1.74 3.29 23.31
CA PHE A 74 0.31 3.51 23.44
C PHE A 74 -0.46 2.18 23.57
N LEU A 75 -0.17 1.22 22.68
CA LEU A 75 -0.87 -0.07 22.58
C LEU A 75 -0.63 -1.00 23.78
N TYR A 76 0.50 -0.86 24.47
CA TYR A 76 0.80 -1.61 25.69
C TYR A 76 -0.30 -1.49 26.75
N ASN A 77 -0.93 -0.32 26.88
CA ASN A 77 -2.04 -0.09 27.83
C ASN A 77 -3.28 -0.94 27.53
N TYR A 78 -3.36 -1.50 26.34
CA TYR A 78 -4.47 -2.32 25.87
C TYR A 78 -4.08 -3.79 25.67
N GLY A 79 -2.86 -4.19 26.08
CA GLY A 79 -2.34 -5.54 25.84
C GLY A 79 -2.12 -5.85 24.35
N LEU A 80 -1.93 -4.82 23.53
CA LEU A 80 -1.68 -4.95 22.10
C LEU A 80 -0.22 -4.65 21.77
N GLN A 81 0.30 -5.33 20.75
CA GLN A 81 1.63 -5.08 20.19
C GLN A 81 1.55 -4.88 18.67
N LEU A 82 2.26 -3.86 18.17
CA LEU A 82 2.49 -3.62 16.76
C LEU A 82 3.80 -4.30 16.32
N GLU A 83 3.68 -5.34 15.51
CA GLU A 83 4.79 -6.12 14.97
C GLU A 83 5.14 -5.65 13.55
N THR A 84 6.39 -5.26 13.34
CA THR A 84 6.87 -4.71 12.06
C THR A 84 8.05 -5.51 11.50
N PRO A 85 7.80 -6.75 11.00
CA PRO A 85 8.87 -7.69 10.63
C PRO A 85 9.77 -7.24 9.47
N TYR A 86 9.35 -6.20 8.74
CA TYR A 86 10.04 -5.66 7.57
C TYR A 86 10.56 -4.23 7.77
N LEU A 87 10.41 -3.66 8.98
CA LEU A 87 10.75 -2.25 9.25
C LEU A 87 12.18 -1.89 8.80
N HIS A 88 13.14 -2.77 9.10
CA HIS A 88 14.56 -2.53 8.80
C HIS A 88 15.09 -3.40 7.66
N LYS A 89 14.23 -4.14 6.97
CA LYS A 89 14.64 -5.03 5.90
C LYS A 89 14.78 -4.26 4.60
N THR A 90 15.77 -4.63 3.82
CA THR A 90 15.87 -4.28 2.41
C THR A 90 14.82 -5.05 1.62
N LEU A 91 14.44 -4.53 0.45
CA LEU A 91 13.54 -5.24 -0.47
C LEU A 91 14.07 -6.64 -0.83
N GLN A 92 15.39 -6.80 -0.94
CA GLN A 92 15.99 -8.09 -1.22
C GLN A 92 15.74 -9.09 -0.09
N GLU A 93 15.88 -8.66 1.17
CA GLU A 93 15.56 -9.50 2.33
C GLU A 93 14.08 -9.86 2.38
N GLU A 94 13.18 -8.93 2.06
CA GLU A 94 11.74 -9.18 1.95
C GLU A 94 11.43 -10.24 0.89
N ILE A 95 12.05 -10.14 -0.29
CA ILE A 95 11.89 -11.11 -1.37
C ILE A 95 12.43 -12.49 -0.95
N GLN A 96 13.59 -12.53 -0.29
CA GLN A 96 14.15 -13.79 0.22
C GLN A 96 13.24 -14.46 1.25
N ASP A 97 12.60 -13.67 2.12
CA ASP A 97 11.61 -14.21 3.06
C ASP A 97 10.36 -14.72 2.34
N GLY A 98 9.87 -13.99 1.34
CA GLY A 98 8.78 -14.46 0.49
C GLY A 98 9.11 -15.80 -0.19
N ILE A 99 10.32 -15.96 -0.72
CA ILE A 99 10.78 -17.22 -1.32
C ILE A 99 10.78 -18.35 -0.28
N LYS A 100 11.33 -18.12 0.92
CA LYS A 100 11.34 -19.10 2.01
C LYS A 100 9.92 -19.51 2.43
N LEU A 101 8.98 -18.58 2.37
CA LEU A 101 7.57 -18.79 2.69
C LEU A 101 6.78 -19.41 1.52
N GLY A 102 7.40 -19.63 0.36
CA GLY A 102 6.73 -20.19 -0.82
C GLY A 102 5.77 -19.22 -1.51
N VAL A 103 6.00 -17.90 -1.39
CA VAL A 103 5.23 -16.87 -2.07
C VAL A 103 5.41 -16.99 -3.57
N ASP A 104 4.30 -17.09 -4.29
CA ASP A 104 4.29 -17.03 -5.75
C ASP A 104 4.28 -15.57 -6.23
N PHE A 105 5.46 -15.07 -6.55
CA PHE A 105 5.65 -13.71 -7.05
C PHE A 105 4.97 -13.43 -8.39
N SER A 106 4.53 -14.46 -9.14
CA SER A 106 3.83 -14.26 -10.42
C SER A 106 2.44 -13.63 -10.27
N ASN A 107 1.85 -13.75 -9.08
CA ASN A 107 0.51 -13.23 -8.76
C ASN A 107 0.54 -11.91 -7.96
N ILE A 108 1.72 -11.34 -7.73
CA ILE A 108 1.86 -10.09 -6.98
C ILE A 108 1.71 -8.90 -7.93
N GLN A 109 0.91 -7.92 -7.54
CA GLN A 109 0.82 -6.65 -8.24
C GLN A 109 1.64 -5.58 -7.51
N ILE A 110 2.66 -5.09 -8.21
CA ILE A 110 3.61 -4.08 -7.74
C ILE A 110 3.33 -2.72 -8.42
N CYS A 111 2.75 -2.72 -9.62
CA CYS A 111 2.57 -1.48 -10.38
C CYS A 111 1.50 -0.56 -9.77
N ASN A 112 1.86 0.72 -9.64
CA ASN A 112 0.96 1.79 -9.19
C ASN A 112 0.14 2.42 -10.32
N TYR A 113 0.42 2.12 -11.59
CA TYR A 113 -0.12 2.86 -12.72
C TYR A 113 -1.16 2.10 -13.54
N GLU A 114 -1.15 0.77 -13.52
CA GLU A 114 -2.02 -0.08 -14.34
C GLU A 114 -2.39 -1.38 -13.61
N GLU A 115 -3.33 -2.13 -14.17
CA GLU A 115 -3.64 -3.49 -13.76
C GLU A 115 -2.58 -4.46 -14.29
N GLY A 116 -2.05 -5.32 -13.42
CA GLY A 116 -0.84 -6.10 -13.72
C GLY A 116 0.45 -5.30 -13.49
N ASN A 117 1.57 -5.81 -14.01
CA ASN A 117 2.89 -5.20 -13.81
C ASN A 117 3.49 -4.75 -15.15
N CYS A 118 3.69 -3.43 -15.33
CA CYS A 118 4.23 -2.89 -16.58
C CYS A 118 5.67 -3.34 -16.87
N GLY A 119 6.44 -3.62 -15.82
CA GLY A 119 7.88 -3.91 -15.94
C GLY A 119 8.75 -2.68 -16.26
N LEU A 120 8.16 -1.49 -16.36
CA LEU A 120 8.82 -0.28 -16.84
C LEU A 120 8.88 0.86 -15.80
N CYS A 121 8.01 0.88 -14.80
CA CYS A 121 8.06 1.89 -13.75
C CYS A 121 9.17 1.58 -12.74
N SER A 122 9.62 2.59 -12.00
CA SER A 122 10.73 2.46 -11.03
C SER A 122 10.52 1.28 -10.08
N LYS A 123 9.34 1.15 -9.48
CA LYS A 123 9.03 0.05 -8.55
C LYS A 123 9.01 -1.32 -9.24
N CYS A 124 8.44 -1.43 -10.44
CA CYS A 124 8.46 -2.69 -11.18
C CYS A 124 9.89 -3.10 -11.53
N MET A 125 10.71 -2.17 -12.04
CA MET A 125 12.11 -2.43 -12.40
C MET A 125 12.96 -2.82 -11.18
N GLU A 126 12.74 -2.17 -10.04
CA GLU A 126 13.39 -2.50 -8.78
C GLU A 126 13.07 -3.93 -8.35
N VAL A 127 11.79 -4.30 -8.24
CA VAL A 127 11.38 -5.65 -7.82
C VAL A 127 11.85 -6.71 -8.81
N LEU A 128 11.80 -6.45 -10.12
CA LEU A 128 12.30 -7.39 -11.14
C LEU A 128 13.79 -7.68 -10.99
N ARG A 129 14.58 -6.63 -10.72
CA ARG A 129 16.01 -6.76 -10.50
C ARG A 129 16.29 -7.64 -9.29
N GLU A 130 15.62 -7.40 -8.18
CA GLU A 130 15.78 -8.18 -6.95
C GLU A 130 15.31 -9.64 -7.12
N LEU A 131 14.20 -9.88 -7.82
CA LEU A 131 13.76 -11.23 -8.18
C LEU A 131 14.79 -11.97 -9.05
N GLN A 132 15.40 -11.27 -10.01
CA GLN A 132 16.48 -11.82 -10.83
C GLN A 132 17.72 -12.17 -9.99
N TYR A 133 18.15 -11.28 -9.09
CA TYR A 133 19.25 -11.58 -8.17
C TYR A 133 18.96 -12.77 -7.25
N ALA A 134 17.70 -12.95 -6.86
CA ALA A 134 17.26 -14.07 -6.05
C ALA A 134 17.08 -15.39 -6.82
N ASN A 135 17.26 -15.40 -8.16
CA ASN A 135 16.86 -16.51 -9.04
C ASN A 135 15.40 -16.96 -8.84
N ALA A 136 14.52 -16.02 -8.52
CA ALA A 136 13.10 -16.27 -8.29
C ALA A 136 12.28 -16.09 -9.57
N PRO A 137 11.11 -16.74 -9.70
CA PRO A 137 10.17 -16.47 -10.78
C PRO A 137 9.79 -14.99 -10.84
N THR A 138 9.91 -14.39 -12.02
CA THR A 138 9.49 -13.00 -12.26
C THR A 138 7.99 -12.94 -12.54
N PHE A 139 7.34 -11.84 -12.15
CA PHE A 139 5.95 -11.62 -12.55
C PHE A 139 5.81 -11.40 -14.07
N PRO A 140 4.67 -11.79 -14.67
CA PRO A 140 4.41 -11.52 -16.07
C PRO A 140 4.40 -10.01 -16.32
N HIS A 141 5.16 -9.59 -17.33
CA HIS A 141 5.10 -8.21 -17.81
C HIS A 141 3.82 -8.04 -18.61
N PHE A 142 3.01 -7.04 -18.27
CA PHE A 142 1.90 -6.62 -19.10
C PHE A 142 2.42 -5.84 -20.31
N ASN A 143 3.19 -6.52 -21.17
CA ASN A 143 3.69 -6.01 -22.43
C ASN A 143 3.02 -6.77 -23.58
N GLN A 144 1.69 -6.68 -23.64
CA GLN A 144 1.00 -6.60 -24.93
C GLN A 144 0.71 -5.11 -25.13
N THR A 145 1.61 -4.35 -25.71
CA THR A 145 1.52 -4.03 -27.15
C THR A 145 2.90 -3.53 -27.62
N ILE A 146 3.53 -4.28 -28.53
CA ILE A 146 4.36 -3.64 -29.56
C ILE A 146 3.38 -2.74 -30.33
N TYR A 147 3.35 -1.45 -30.04
CA TYR A 147 2.76 -0.50 -30.98
C TYR A 147 3.72 -0.41 -32.15
N SER A 148 3.60 -1.32 -33.12
CA SER A 148 3.92 -0.95 -34.48
C SER A 148 2.83 0.05 -34.87
N ILE A 149 3.23 1.31 -35.00
CA ILE A 149 2.38 2.34 -35.57
C ILE A 149 2.15 1.95 -37.03
N THR A 150 1.11 1.17 -37.26
CA THR A 150 0.44 1.05 -38.55
C THR A 150 -1.06 0.95 -38.26
N ASP A 151 -1.68 2.14 -38.21
CA ASP A 151 -3.00 2.46 -38.77
C ASP A 151 -4.15 1.45 -38.58
N ALA A 152 -5.11 1.74 -37.68
CA ALA A 152 -6.56 1.75 -37.99
C ALA A 152 -7.55 1.69 -36.79
N TYR A 153 -7.18 1.25 -35.58
CA TYR A 153 -8.19 0.72 -34.64
C TYR A 153 -8.50 1.55 -33.38
N ILE A 154 -8.33 2.88 -33.40
CA ILE A 154 -8.62 3.76 -32.24
C ILE A 154 -10.07 4.29 -32.19
N ASN A 155 -10.90 4.14 -33.22
CA ASN A 155 -12.11 4.96 -33.30
C ASN A 155 -13.44 4.40 -32.76
N ASN A 156 -13.56 3.19 -32.17
CA ASN A 156 -14.90 2.70 -31.78
C ASN A 156 -14.97 1.67 -30.64
N VAL A 157 -14.63 2.02 -29.39
CA VAL A 157 -15.23 1.31 -28.25
C VAL A 157 -15.57 2.27 -27.11
N VAL A 158 -16.85 2.66 -27.09
CA VAL A 158 -17.56 3.18 -25.91
C VAL A 158 -17.79 1.99 -24.97
N VAL A 159 -17.33 2.07 -23.72
CA VAL A 159 -17.78 1.13 -22.67
C VAL A 159 -18.42 1.92 -21.54
N SER A 160 -19.71 2.18 -21.69
CA SER A 160 -20.63 2.37 -20.57
C SER A 160 -21.02 1.00 -20.00
N ASN A 161 -21.17 0.92 -18.67
CA ASN A 161 -21.83 -0.16 -17.91
C ASN A 161 -21.00 -1.36 -17.40
N ALA A 162 -19.71 -1.20 -17.12
CA ALA A 162 -18.96 -2.24 -16.38
C ALA A 162 -19.20 -2.21 -14.85
N LYS A 163 -19.62 -1.06 -14.30
CA LYS A 163 -19.65 -0.84 -12.84
C LYS A 163 -20.84 -1.50 -12.14
N GLU A 164 -21.98 -1.66 -12.83
CA GLU A 164 -23.23 -2.13 -12.21
C GLU A 164 -23.33 -3.66 -12.11
N LYS A 165 -22.59 -4.43 -12.93
CA LYS A 165 -22.61 -5.91 -12.88
C LYS A 165 -21.70 -6.52 -11.81
N LEU A 166 -20.74 -5.77 -11.28
CA LEU A 166 -19.79 -6.27 -10.27
C LEU A 166 -20.39 -6.39 -8.86
N LEU A 167 -21.52 -5.70 -8.59
CA LEU A 167 -22.12 -5.64 -7.26
C LEU A 167 -23.12 -6.77 -6.96
N GLU A 168 -23.50 -7.60 -7.95
CA GLU A 168 -24.50 -8.66 -7.76
C GLU A 168 -23.92 -10.02 -7.31
N TRP A 169 -22.59 -10.18 -7.21
CA TRP A 169 -21.96 -11.52 -7.11
C TRP A 169 -21.25 -11.86 -5.81
N LEU A 170 -21.18 -10.97 -4.80
CA LEU A 170 -20.39 -11.22 -3.60
C LEU A 170 -21.23 -11.12 -2.31
N PRO A 171 -21.56 -12.24 -1.65
CA PRO A 171 -22.03 -12.22 -0.26
C PRO A 171 -20.84 -11.85 0.64
N LEU A 172 -20.84 -10.62 1.16
CA LEU A 172 -19.81 -10.09 2.06
C LEU A 172 -19.86 -10.79 3.43
N HIS A 173 -19.01 -11.80 3.63
CA HIS A 173 -18.69 -12.40 4.94
C HIS A 173 -17.23 -12.19 5.37
N GLU A 174 -16.43 -11.47 4.59
CA GLU A 174 -15.02 -11.25 4.88
C GLU A 174 -14.64 -9.80 4.61
N LEU A 175 -14.14 -9.10 5.63
CA LEU A 175 -13.51 -7.80 5.48
C LEU A 175 -11.99 -8.02 5.42
N ARG A 176 -11.41 -7.77 4.25
CA ARG A 176 -9.95 -7.80 4.08
C ARG A 176 -9.45 -6.37 3.83
N LEU A 177 -8.72 -5.80 4.79
CA LEU A 177 -8.00 -4.56 4.56
C LEU A 177 -6.70 -4.87 3.82
N TYR A 178 -6.65 -4.49 2.55
CA TYR A 178 -5.41 -4.41 1.80
C TYR A 178 -5.04 -2.94 1.69
N THR A 179 -4.03 -2.48 2.42
CA THR A 179 -3.46 -1.14 2.21
C THR A 179 -2.59 -1.19 0.95
N ASN A 180 -3.21 -1.08 -0.22
CA ASN A 180 -2.44 -0.81 -1.43
C ASN A 180 -1.97 0.66 -1.37
N ASN A 181 -0.67 0.90 -1.60
CA ASN A 181 -0.15 2.27 -1.76
C ASN A 181 -0.39 2.81 -3.18
N ARG A 182 -1.39 2.26 -3.90
CA ARG A 182 -1.68 2.56 -5.31
C ARG A 182 -2.13 4.02 -5.51
N CYS A 183 -2.52 4.71 -4.43
CA CYS A 183 -2.89 6.13 -4.42
C CYS A 183 -1.71 7.11 -4.24
N GLN A 184 -0.51 6.74 -4.69
CA GLN A 184 0.64 7.65 -4.75
C GLN A 184 0.79 8.16 -6.19
N LYS A 185 0.03 9.19 -6.56
CA LYS A 185 0.27 9.98 -7.78
C LYS A 185 0.84 11.33 -7.39
#